data_AF-X1UPL9-F1
#
_entry.id   AF-X1UPL9-F1
#
_cell.length_a   1.000
_cell.length_b   1.000
_cell.length_c   1.000
_cell.angle_alpha   90.00
_cell.angle_beta   90.00
_cell.angle_gamma   90.00
#
_symmetry.space_group_name_H-M   'P 1'
#
loop_
_entity.id
_entity.type
_entity.pdbx_description
1 polymer ?
#
loop_
_entity_poly.entity_id
_entity_poly.type
_entity_poly.pdbx_seq_one_letter_code
_entity_poly.pdbx_strand_id
1 'polypeptide(L)'
;MAQILKVPQEKFRDKIAKTLEERMGSFQFFLNSQPKKEEIIIEFLKNFQEKLNIKLIKGKLTKIENEKIAEIEEMYKTEEWKQYVKGSKIAQIRHKIKGNTFYTFKEKKFLGGLVQLFIHSEGNKIQDIIVSGDFSLNNPFLLRNLEQDLIGQNLNEEKIEVFITQFFDDNGVDIPGISPKELSSLIVSK
;
A
#
# COMPACT_ATOMS: atom_id res chain seq x y z
N MET A 1 -12.33 14.78 -2.99
CA MET A 1 -11.88 13.38 -2.84
C MET A 1 -12.82 12.39 -3.51
N ALA A 2 -14.12 12.41 -3.21
CA ALA A 2 -15.12 11.50 -3.81
C ALA A 2 -15.12 11.45 -5.34
N GLN A 3 -14.90 12.58 -6.00
CA GLN A 3 -14.96 12.69 -7.47
C GLN A 3 -13.73 12.13 -8.22
N ILE A 4 -12.59 11.96 -7.54
CA ILE A 4 -11.31 11.61 -8.18
C ILE A 4 -10.93 10.13 -7.94
N LEU A 5 -11.38 9.55 -6.83
CA LEU A 5 -11.08 8.15 -6.50
C LEU A 5 -11.90 7.20 -7.38
N LYS A 6 -11.22 6.44 -8.25
CA LYS A 6 -11.82 5.37 -9.04
C LYS A 6 -11.92 4.10 -8.19
N VAL A 7 -13.10 3.82 -7.66
CA VAL A 7 -13.37 2.57 -6.93
C VAL A 7 -13.66 1.42 -7.92
N PRO A 8 -13.11 0.20 -7.71
CA PRO A 8 -13.39 -0.96 -8.56
C PRO A 8 -14.90 -1.26 -8.70
N GLN A 9 -15.32 -1.70 -9.89
CA GLN A 9 -16.75 -1.89 -10.23
C GLN A 9 -17.47 -2.94 -9.38
N GLU A 10 -16.76 -3.90 -8.80
CA GLU A 10 -17.35 -4.95 -7.96
C GLU A 10 -18.02 -4.39 -6.70
N LYS A 11 -17.73 -3.15 -6.32
CA LYS A 11 -18.39 -2.46 -5.21
C LYS A 11 -19.00 -1.13 -5.67
N PHE A 12 -20.15 -1.22 -6.34
CA PHE A 12 -21.24 -0.24 -6.33
C PHE A 12 -20.91 1.21 -6.77
N ARG A 13 -20.90 1.50 -8.07
CA ARG A 13 -20.73 2.89 -8.57
C ARG A 13 -21.90 3.83 -8.23
N ASP A 14 -23.13 3.34 -8.22
CA ASP A 14 -24.29 4.25 -8.08
C ASP A 14 -24.67 4.60 -6.63
N LYS A 15 -24.23 3.80 -5.65
CA LYS A 15 -24.53 4.01 -4.22
C LYS A 15 -23.41 4.74 -3.46
N ILE A 16 -22.21 4.86 -4.04
CA ILE A 16 -21.03 5.38 -3.33
C ILE A 16 -20.86 6.89 -3.40
N ALA A 17 -21.22 7.56 -4.50
CA ALA A 17 -21.11 9.02 -4.54
C ALA A 17 -21.89 9.66 -3.38
N LYS A 18 -23.13 9.18 -3.15
CA LYS A 18 -23.91 9.53 -1.96
C LYS A 18 -23.25 9.05 -0.66
N THR A 19 -22.89 7.76 -0.53
CA THR A 19 -22.39 7.27 0.78
C THR A 19 -21.00 7.76 1.17
N LEU A 20 -20.11 8.11 0.24
CA LEU A 20 -18.79 8.68 0.56
C LEU A 20 -18.91 10.14 0.97
N GLU A 21 -19.71 10.94 0.24
CA GLU A 21 -20.02 12.32 0.63
C GLU A 21 -20.77 12.35 1.97
N GLU A 22 -21.71 11.42 2.20
CA GLU A 22 -22.41 11.27 3.48
C GLU A 22 -21.52 10.82 4.65
N ARG A 23 -20.40 10.14 4.37
CA ARG A 23 -19.43 9.66 5.39
C ARG A 23 -18.25 10.61 5.59
N MET A 24 -18.11 11.62 4.73
CA MET A 24 -17.02 12.59 4.80
C MET A 24 -17.54 13.92 5.35
N GLY A 25 -16.98 14.35 6.47
CA GLY A 25 -17.19 15.69 6.98
C GLY A 25 -16.07 16.64 6.57
N SER A 26 -16.38 17.93 6.53
CA SER A 26 -15.39 19.00 6.41
C SER A 26 -15.61 20.03 7.51
N PHE A 27 -14.58 20.80 7.85
CA PHE A 27 -14.75 21.90 8.80
C PHE A 27 -15.83 22.89 8.35
N GLN A 28 -15.89 23.19 7.06
CA GLN A 28 -16.94 24.06 6.50
C GLN A 28 -18.35 23.46 6.69
N PHE A 29 -18.49 22.15 6.53
CA PHE A 29 -19.75 21.45 6.73
C PHE A 29 -20.23 21.51 8.20
N PHE A 30 -19.32 21.39 9.16
CA PHE A 30 -19.68 21.38 10.59
C PHE A 30 -19.70 22.74 11.28
N LEU A 31 -18.88 23.71 10.83
CA LEU A 31 -18.67 24.99 11.53
C LEU A 31 -19.27 26.19 10.78
N ASN A 32 -20.00 25.97 9.68
CA ASN A 32 -20.56 26.99 8.77
C ASN A 32 -19.55 28.00 8.20
N SER A 33 -18.28 27.91 8.60
CA SER A 33 -17.15 28.73 8.18
C SER A 33 -15.89 27.86 8.25
N GLN A 34 -14.97 28.05 7.31
CA GLN A 34 -13.72 27.30 7.28
C GLN A 34 -12.69 28.02 8.17
N PRO A 35 -12.24 27.41 9.28
CA PRO A 35 -11.20 27.99 10.12
C PRO A 35 -9.89 28.07 9.35
N LYS A 36 -9.04 29.04 9.72
CA LYS A 36 -7.71 29.17 9.10
C LYS A 36 -6.85 27.99 9.52
N LYS A 37 -6.01 27.51 8.60
CA LYS A 37 -5.12 26.36 8.86
C LYS A 37 -4.22 26.60 10.07
N GLU A 38 -3.73 27.82 10.24
CA GLU A 38 -2.85 28.22 11.33
C GLU A 38 -3.55 28.09 12.69
N GLU A 39 -4.81 28.51 12.78
CA GLU A 39 -5.63 28.42 14.00
C GLU A 39 -5.85 26.96 14.40
N ILE A 40 -6.14 26.08 13.42
CA ILE A 40 -6.30 24.64 13.65
C ILE A 40 -5.01 24.04 14.22
N ILE A 41 -3.85 24.40 13.67
CA ILE A 41 -2.56 23.87 14.12
C ILE A 41 -2.26 24.32 15.55
N ILE A 42 -2.51 25.59 15.88
CA ILE A 42 -2.28 26.14 17.23
C ILE A 42 -3.15 25.41 18.25
N GLU A 43 -4.46 25.30 17.99
CA GLU A 43 -5.39 24.62 18.88
C GLU A 43 -5.08 23.13 19.02
N PHE A 44 -4.68 22.47 17.93
CA PHE A 44 -4.26 21.07 17.96
C PHE A 44 -3.03 20.88 18.87
N LEU A 45 -1.99 21.72 18.72
CA LEU A 45 -0.78 21.63 19.53
C LEU A 45 -1.06 21.88 21.01
N LYS A 46 -1.89 22.88 21.33
CA LYS A 46 -2.31 23.18 22.70
C LYS A 46 -3.03 22.00 23.33
N ASN A 47 -4.07 21.49 22.68
CA ASN A 47 -4.84 20.35 23.17
C ASN A 47 -3.98 19.09 23.31
N PHE A 48 -3.05 18.85 22.40
CA PHE A 48 -2.14 17.71 22.46
C PHE A 48 -1.19 17.79 23.67
N GLN A 49 -0.63 18.97 23.93
CA GLN A 49 0.21 19.23 25.11
C GLN A 49 -0.56 19.03 26.42
N GLU A 50 -1.78 19.57 26.50
CA GLU A 50 -2.63 19.43 27.69
C GLU A 50 -3.02 17.97 27.95
N LYS A 51 -3.42 17.24 26.90
CA LYS A 51 -3.89 15.85 27.03
C LYS A 51 -2.78 14.87 27.40
N LEU A 52 -1.57 15.06 26.87
CA LEU A 52 -0.43 14.20 27.16
C LEU A 52 0.44 14.72 28.31
N ASN A 53 0.11 15.91 28.86
CA ASN A 53 0.90 16.59 29.88
C ASN A 53 2.39 16.74 29.49
N ILE A 54 2.63 17.12 28.23
CA ILE A 54 3.97 17.33 27.68
C ILE A 54 4.13 18.76 27.16
N LYS A 55 5.37 19.21 27.02
CA LYS A 55 5.71 20.47 26.36
C LYS A 55 6.37 20.18 25.01
N LEU A 56 5.74 20.59 23.92
CA LEU A 56 6.33 20.44 22.59
C LEU A 56 7.36 21.54 22.36
N ILE A 57 8.51 21.18 21.79
CA ILE A 57 9.55 22.11 21.38
C ILE A 57 9.70 21.98 19.87
N LYS A 58 9.54 23.10 19.17
CA LYS A 58 9.69 23.13 17.70
C LYS A 58 11.16 22.93 17.34
N GLY A 59 11.47 21.77 16.75
CA GLY A 59 12.76 21.48 16.15
C GLY A 59 13.00 22.28 14.86
N LYS A 60 14.28 22.41 14.49
CA LYS A 60 14.69 22.84 13.15
C LYS A 60 15.27 21.64 12.42
N LEU A 61 14.99 21.55 11.12
CA LEU A 61 15.57 20.51 10.28
C LEU A 61 17.10 20.68 10.25
N THR A 62 17.80 19.60 10.55
CA THR A 62 19.26 19.48 10.41
C THR A 62 19.65 19.41 8.94
N LYS A 63 20.94 19.61 8.64
CA LYS A 63 21.45 19.52 7.26
C LYS A 63 21.20 18.13 6.65
N ILE A 64 21.43 17.07 7.44
CA ILE A 64 21.23 15.67 7.02
C ILE A 64 19.77 15.40 6.69
N GLU A 65 18.84 15.89 7.52
CA GLU A 65 17.40 15.74 7.26
C GLU A 65 16.98 16.47 5.98
N ASN A 66 17.48 17.69 5.74
CA ASN A 66 17.18 18.43 4.51
C ASN A 66 17.72 17.72 3.26
N GLU A 67 18.94 17.17 3.32
CA GLU A 67 19.51 16.38 2.23
C GLU A 67 18.66 15.13 1.94
N LYS A 68 18.21 14.44 3.01
CA LYS A 68 17.37 13.25 2.86
C LYS A 68 15.97 13.58 2.31
N ILE A 69 15.38 14.70 2.73
CA ILE A 69 14.11 15.19 2.19
C ILE A 69 14.24 15.42 0.68
N ALA A 70 15.31 16.08 0.24
CA ALA A 70 15.54 16.34 -1.19
C ALA A 70 15.68 15.03 -2.00
N GLU A 71 16.42 14.05 -1.47
CA GLU A 71 16.54 12.72 -2.09
C GLU A 71 15.17 12.03 -2.26
N ILE A 72 14.36 12.03 -1.20
CA ILE A 72 13.03 11.39 -1.21
C ILE A 72 12.07 12.14 -2.14
N GLU A 73 12.12 13.48 -2.18
CA GLU A 73 11.29 14.27 -3.07
C GLU A 73 11.57 13.97 -4.54
N GLU A 74 12.84 13.83 -4.93
CA GLU A 74 13.22 13.46 -6.29
C GLU A 74 12.71 12.05 -6.63
N MET A 75 12.87 11.09 -5.73
CA MET A 75 12.31 9.74 -5.89
C MET A 75 10.78 9.78 -6.12
N TYR A 76 10.04 10.55 -5.32
CA TYR A 76 8.57 10.66 -5.43
C TYR A 76 8.10 11.32 -6.74
N LYS A 77 8.94 12.13 -7.38
CA LYS A 77 8.63 12.75 -8.68
C LYS A 77 8.82 11.80 -9.86
N THR A 78 9.59 10.72 -9.70
CA THR A 78 9.85 9.76 -10.78
C THR A 78 8.57 9.09 -11.27
N GLU A 79 8.50 8.79 -12.56
CA GLU A 79 7.38 8.02 -13.11
C GLU A 79 7.38 6.56 -12.62
N GLU A 80 8.56 6.00 -12.32
CA GLU A 80 8.67 4.68 -11.70
C GLU A 80 7.93 4.64 -10.36
N TRP A 81 8.09 5.66 -9.52
CA TRP A 81 7.37 5.76 -8.25
C TRP A 81 5.85 5.94 -8.46
N LYS A 82 5.45 6.92 -9.29
CA LYS A 82 4.02 7.21 -9.52
C LYS A 82 3.28 6.06 -10.17
N GLN A 83 3.96 5.30 -11.02
CA GLN A 83 3.38 4.21 -11.80
C GLN A 83 3.78 2.83 -11.26
N TYR A 84 4.30 2.72 -10.04
CA TYR A 84 4.76 1.46 -9.46
C TYR A 84 3.78 0.29 -9.68
N VAL A 85 2.50 0.51 -9.32
CA VAL A 85 1.42 -0.47 -9.49
C VAL A 85 0.91 -0.51 -10.95
N LYS A 86 0.97 0.61 -11.68
CA LYS A 86 0.46 0.72 -13.07
C LYS A 86 1.48 0.35 -14.13
N GLY A 87 2.68 -0.06 -13.72
CA GLY A 87 3.82 -0.26 -14.60
C GLY A 87 3.46 -1.17 -15.77
N SER A 88 4.21 -1.00 -16.85
CA SER A 88 4.18 -1.77 -18.09
C SER A 88 3.96 -3.29 -17.91
N LYS A 89 4.31 -3.85 -16.74
CA LYS A 89 4.00 -5.21 -16.29
C LYS A 89 2.51 -5.58 -16.42
N ILE A 90 1.55 -4.87 -15.80
CA ILE A 90 0.12 -5.26 -15.87
C ILE A 90 -0.42 -5.22 -17.31
N ALA A 91 0.04 -4.28 -18.13
CA ALA A 91 -0.37 -4.15 -19.53
C ALA A 91 0.29 -5.21 -20.44
N GLN A 92 1.57 -5.55 -20.22
CA GLN A 92 2.30 -6.59 -20.96
C GLN A 92 1.75 -8.00 -20.62
N ILE A 93 1.36 -8.20 -19.37
CA ILE A 93 0.73 -9.42 -18.84
C ILE A 93 -0.58 -9.75 -19.60
N ARG A 94 -1.39 -8.76 -19.96
CA ARG A 94 -2.68 -8.98 -20.66
C ARG A 94 -2.57 -9.53 -22.09
N HIS A 95 -1.41 -9.44 -22.74
CA HIS A 95 -1.32 -9.58 -24.20
C HIS A 95 -0.51 -10.79 -24.70
N LYS A 96 0.10 -11.62 -23.83
CA LYS A 96 1.04 -12.66 -24.27
C LYS A 96 0.76 -14.04 -23.70
N ILE A 97 -0.35 -14.66 -24.10
CA ILE A 97 -0.57 -16.09 -23.87
C ILE A 97 0.15 -16.87 -25.00
N LYS A 98 1.33 -17.42 -24.71
CA LYS A 98 1.99 -18.44 -25.52
C LYS A 98 2.34 -19.62 -24.61
N GLY A 99 1.81 -20.81 -24.87
CA GLY A 99 2.19 -22.03 -24.15
C GLY A 99 1.94 -21.97 -22.62
N ASN A 100 2.90 -22.49 -21.85
CA ASN A 100 2.87 -22.69 -20.39
C ASN A 100 2.94 -21.39 -19.55
N THR A 101 2.58 -20.24 -20.12
CA THR A 101 2.62 -18.93 -19.45
C THR A 101 1.24 -18.58 -18.89
N PHE A 102 1.17 -18.30 -17.59
CA PHE A 102 -0.06 -17.94 -16.88
C PHE A 102 0.04 -16.55 -16.26
N TYR A 103 -1.09 -15.86 -16.25
CA TYR A 103 -1.24 -14.57 -15.60
C TYR A 103 -2.44 -14.61 -14.68
N THR A 104 -2.21 -14.43 -13.39
CA THR A 104 -3.24 -14.56 -12.36
C THR A 104 -3.38 -13.24 -11.62
N PHE A 105 -4.59 -12.70 -11.62
CA PHE A 105 -4.98 -11.60 -10.74
C PHE A 105 -5.80 -12.16 -9.59
N LYS A 106 -5.46 -11.77 -8.36
CA LYS A 106 -6.17 -12.16 -7.15
C LYS A 106 -6.41 -10.95 -6.28
N GLU A 107 -7.53 -10.96 -5.58
CA GLU A 107 -7.78 -10.02 -4.51
C GLU A 107 -8.42 -10.69 -3.31
N LYS A 108 -8.02 -10.27 -2.12
CA LYS A 108 -8.57 -10.79 -0.86
C LYS A 108 -8.57 -9.72 0.21
N LYS A 109 -9.70 -9.57 0.90
CA LYS A 109 -9.82 -8.71 2.09
C LYS A 109 -9.39 -9.52 3.31
N PHE A 110 -8.36 -9.05 3.97
CA PHE A 110 -7.90 -9.48 5.28
C PHE A 110 -8.36 -8.48 6.35
N LEU A 111 -8.12 -8.82 7.62
CA LEU A 111 -8.37 -7.91 8.73
C LEU A 111 -7.54 -6.61 8.58
N GLY A 112 -6.30 -6.75 8.11
CA GLY A 112 -5.36 -5.64 7.90
C GLY A 112 -5.58 -4.78 6.66
N GLY A 113 -6.45 -5.20 5.74
CA GLY A 113 -6.63 -4.52 4.46
C GLY A 113 -6.92 -5.46 3.30
N LEU A 114 -7.14 -4.89 2.13
CA LEU A 114 -7.28 -5.54 0.85
C LEU A 114 -5.87 -5.74 0.30
N VAL A 115 -5.56 -6.98 -0.09
CA VAL A 115 -4.37 -7.30 -0.87
C VAL A 115 -4.82 -7.67 -2.27
N GLN A 116 -4.10 -7.17 -3.26
CA GLN A 116 -4.25 -7.41 -4.68
C GLN A 116 -2.92 -7.94 -5.21
N LEU A 117 -2.95 -9.13 -5.80
CA LEU A 117 -1.81 -9.79 -6.39
C LEU A 117 -1.94 -9.86 -7.89
N PHE A 118 -0.87 -9.54 -8.59
CA PHE A 118 -0.68 -9.89 -10.00
C PHE A 118 0.51 -10.83 -10.07
N ILE A 119 0.32 -12.03 -10.62
CA ILE A 119 1.37 -13.04 -10.75
C ILE A 119 1.49 -13.40 -12.23
N HIS A 120 2.71 -13.33 -12.75
CA HIS A 120 3.10 -13.93 -14.01
C HIS A 120 3.92 -15.17 -13.70
N SER A 121 3.49 -16.33 -14.18
CA SER A 121 4.22 -17.58 -14.03
C SER A 121 4.44 -18.28 -15.37
N GLU A 122 5.52 -19.04 -15.46
CA GLU A 122 5.73 -20.02 -16.52
C GLU A 122 5.76 -21.42 -15.88
N GLY A 123 4.73 -22.21 -16.14
CA GLY A 123 4.45 -23.45 -15.41
C GLY A 123 4.24 -23.17 -13.94
N ASN A 124 5.12 -23.74 -13.10
CA ASN A 124 5.05 -23.57 -11.66
C ASN A 124 5.99 -22.47 -11.13
N LYS A 125 6.73 -21.76 -11.98
CA LYS A 125 7.76 -20.81 -11.56
C LYS A 125 7.25 -19.37 -11.70
N ILE A 126 7.41 -18.57 -10.65
CA ILE A 126 7.07 -17.14 -10.66
C ILE A 126 8.09 -16.41 -11.53
N GLN A 127 7.63 -15.74 -12.58
CA GLN A 127 8.46 -14.88 -13.43
C GLN A 127 8.34 -13.42 -13.00
N ASP A 128 7.18 -13.03 -12.48
CA ASP A 128 6.95 -11.70 -11.93
C ASP A 128 5.80 -11.75 -10.92
N ILE A 129 5.86 -10.90 -9.90
CA ILE A 129 4.79 -10.72 -8.93
C ILE A 129 4.70 -9.26 -8.49
N ILE A 130 3.48 -8.76 -8.36
CA ILE A 130 3.17 -7.47 -7.75
C ILE A 130 2.18 -7.70 -6.62
N VAL A 131 2.53 -7.22 -5.43
CA VAL A 131 1.71 -7.17 -4.24
C VAL A 131 1.30 -5.72 -4.02
N SER A 132 0.00 -5.46 -4.01
CA SER A 132 -0.55 -4.10 -3.86
C SER A 132 -1.83 -4.13 -3.03
N GLY A 133 -2.37 -2.97 -2.65
CA GLY A 133 -3.62 -2.92 -1.91
C GLY A 133 -3.71 -1.78 -0.91
N ASP A 134 -4.66 -1.87 0.03
CA ASP A 134 -4.93 -0.86 1.08
C ASP A 134 -4.46 -1.30 2.48
N PHE A 135 -3.51 -2.24 2.55
CA PHE A 135 -2.91 -2.72 3.80
C PHE A 135 -1.71 -1.85 4.22
N SER A 136 -1.34 -1.92 5.50
CA SER A 136 -0.24 -1.15 6.08
C SER A 136 1.00 -2.03 6.32
N LEU A 137 2.19 -1.45 6.13
CA LEU A 137 3.49 -2.05 6.42
C LEU A 137 4.29 -1.09 7.29
N ASN A 138 5.12 -1.62 8.18
CA ASN A 138 6.08 -0.82 8.95
C ASN A 138 7.15 -0.15 8.07
N ASN A 139 7.58 -0.80 6.98
CA ASN A 139 8.48 -0.21 5.98
C ASN A 139 7.98 -0.55 4.55
N PRO A 140 7.50 0.45 3.78
CA PRO A 140 6.94 0.21 2.45
C PRO A 140 7.98 -0.27 1.42
N PHE A 141 9.28 -0.01 1.63
CA PHE A 141 10.32 -0.44 0.70
C PHE A 141 10.57 -1.95 0.74
N LEU A 142 10.22 -2.63 1.85
CA LEU A 142 10.40 -4.08 1.99
C LEU A 142 9.47 -4.88 1.07
N LEU A 143 8.35 -4.30 0.64
CA LEU A 143 7.42 -4.97 -0.27
C LEU A 143 8.06 -5.24 -1.65
N ARG A 144 8.85 -4.29 -2.14
CA ARG A 144 9.60 -4.45 -3.40
C ARG A 144 10.66 -5.54 -3.28
N ASN A 145 11.32 -5.64 -2.13
CA ASN A 145 12.30 -6.71 -1.88
C ASN A 145 11.61 -8.08 -1.87
N LEU A 146 10.49 -8.21 -1.17
CA LEU A 146 9.68 -9.43 -1.17
C LEU A 146 9.28 -9.86 -2.58
N GLU A 147 8.79 -8.92 -3.40
CA GLU A 147 8.43 -9.19 -4.80
C GLU A 147 9.62 -9.71 -5.62
N GLN A 148 10.80 -9.11 -5.47
CA GLN A 148 12.01 -9.53 -6.18
C GLN A 148 12.49 -10.91 -5.74
N ASP A 149 12.49 -11.18 -4.44
CA ASP A 149 13.00 -12.45 -3.91
C ASP A 149 12.03 -13.63 -4.19
N LEU A 150 10.76 -13.34 -4.46
CA LEU A 150 9.77 -14.30 -4.94
C LEU A 150 9.96 -14.65 -6.44
N ILE A 151 10.64 -13.81 -7.23
CA ILE A 151 10.92 -14.12 -8.63
C ILE A 151 11.82 -15.36 -8.70
N GLY A 152 11.41 -16.33 -9.50
CA GLY A 152 12.08 -17.61 -9.68
C GLY A 152 11.71 -18.68 -8.67
N GLN A 153 10.92 -18.36 -7.64
CA GLN A 153 10.38 -19.37 -6.73
C GLN A 153 9.30 -20.22 -7.41
N ASN A 154 9.13 -21.44 -6.93
CA ASN A 154 8.02 -22.30 -7.36
C ASN A 154 6.75 -21.99 -6.56
N LEU A 155 5.59 -21.99 -7.21
CA LEU A 155 4.25 -21.88 -6.61
C LEU A 155 3.90 -23.19 -5.87
N ASN A 156 4.67 -23.49 -4.83
CA ASN A 156 4.44 -24.60 -3.92
C ASN A 156 4.14 -24.01 -2.53
N GLU A 157 3.05 -24.46 -1.93
CA GLU A 157 2.49 -23.88 -0.71
C GLU A 157 3.50 -23.86 0.44
N GLU A 158 4.09 -25.02 0.75
CA GLU A 158 5.06 -25.16 1.84
C GLU A 158 6.31 -24.29 1.61
N LYS A 159 6.86 -24.30 0.38
CA LYS A 159 8.06 -23.52 0.06
C LYS A 159 7.84 -22.02 0.16
N ILE A 160 6.69 -21.54 -0.34
CA ILE A 160 6.35 -20.12 -0.29
C ILE A 160 6.03 -19.69 1.15
N GLU A 161 5.34 -20.51 1.94
CA GLU A 161 5.09 -20.20 3.36
C GLU A 161 6.40 -20.09 4.15
N VAL A 162 7.31 -21.05 4.01
CA VAL A 162 8.63 -21.01 4.67
C VAL A 162 9.41 -19.77 4.23
N PHE A 163 9.44 -19.50 2.92
CA PHE A 163 10.15 -18.36 2.36
C PHE A 163 9.62 -17.02 2.91
N ILE A 164 8.30 -16.81 2.90
CA ILE A 164 7.69 -15.56 3.38
C ILE A 164 7.88 -15.41 4.88
N THR A 165 7.75 -16.49 5.65
CA THR A 165 7.97 -16.46 7.10
C THR A 165 9.41 -16.03 7.40
N GLN A 166 10.39 -16.64 6.74
CA GLN A 166 11.80 -16.28 6.90
C GLN A 166 12.07 -14.82 6.50
N PHE A 167 11.50 -14.36 5.38
CA PHE A 167 11.63 -12.97 4.95
C PHE A 167 11.08 -11.99 5.99
N PHE A 168 9.94 -12.31 6.61
CA PHE A 168 9.32 -11.47 7.64
C PHE A 168 10.20 -11.39 8.89
N ASP A 169 10.71 -12.53 9.35
CA ASP A 169 11.58 -12.61 10.52
C ASP A 169 12.91 -11.88 10.30
N ASP A 170 13.58 -12.12 9.16
CA ASP A 170 14.91 -11.56 8.87
C ASP A 170 14.89 -10.03 8.67
N ASN A 171 13.79 -9.51 8.12
CA ASN A 171 13.66 -8.08 7.81
C ASN A 171 12.78 -7.33 8.82
N GLY A 172 12.29 -8.01 9.86
CA GLY A 172 11.36 -7.45 10.84
C GLY A 172 10.10 -6.88 10.20
N VAL A 173 9.55 -7.56 9.18
CA VAL A 173 8.34 -7.11 8.48
C VAL A 173 7.14 -7.29 9.40
N ASP A 174 6.34 -6.23 9.51
CA ASP A 174 5.05 -6.29 10.18
C ASP A 174 3.96 -5.76 9.24
N ILE A 175 2.95 -6.61 9.00
CA ILE A 175 1.74 -6.29 8.27
C ILE A 175 0.56 -6.52 9.21
N PRO A 176 0.14 -5.48 9.96
CA PRO A 176 -0.91 -5.63 10.96
C PRO A 176 -2.18 -6.24 10.37
N GLY A 177 -2.60 -7.40 10.89
CA GLY A 177 -3.81 -8.11 10.45
C GLY A 177 -3.65 -8.94 9.17
N ILE A 178 -2.41 -9.25 8.74
CA ILE A 178 -2.10 -10.21 7.68
C ILE A 178 -0.88 -11.04 8.08
N SER A 179 -1.06 -12.34 8.31
CA SER A 179 0.04 -13.25 8.66
C SER A 179 0.85 -13.72 7.43
N PRO A 180 2.12 -14.16 7.61
CA PRO A 180 2.91 -14.79 6.53
C PRO A 180 2.16 -15.92 5.81
N LYS A 181 1.47 -16.76 6.59
CA LYS A 181 0.66 -17.88 6.09
C LYS A 181 -0.54 -17.42 5.25
N GLU A 182 -1.23 -16.38 5.69
CA GLU A 182 -2.35 -15.82 4.95
C GLU A 182 -1.93 -15.25 3.60
N LEU A 183 -0.77 -14.59 3.56
CA LEU A 183 -0.19 -14.07 2.33
C LEU A 183 0.31 -15.20 1.42
N SER A 184 1.00 -16.21 1.95
CA SER A 184 1.47 -17.37 1.18
C SER A 184 0.32 -18.15 0.55
N SER A 185 -0.75 -18.42 1.31
CA SER A 185 -1.94 -19.10 0.80
C SER A 185 -2.59 -18.31 -0.34
N LEU A 186 -2.63 -16.97 -0.27
CA LEU A 186 -3.14 -16.15 -1.36
C LEU A 186 -2.25 -16.24 -2.61
N ILE A 187 -0.92 -16.26 -2.45
CA ILE A 187 0.02 -16.38 -3.57
C ILE A 187 -0.16 -17.72 -4.29
N VAL A 188 -0.37 -18.81 -3.56
CA VAL A 188 -0.41 -20.18 -4.13
C VAL A 188 -1.82 -20.65 -4.52
N SER A 189 -2.89 -19.98 -4.08
CA SER A 189 -4.26 -20.35 -4.44
C SER A 189 -4.48 -20.45 -5.96
N LYS A 190 -5.38 -21.31 -6.41
CA LYS A 190 -5.77 -21.35 -7.83
C LYS A 190 -6.75 -20.24 -8.18
#